data_AF-A0AAX2SEK8-F1
#
_entry.id   AF-A0AAX2SEK8-F1
#
_cell.length_a   1.000
_cell.length_b   1.000
_cell.length_c   1.000
_cell.angle_alpha   90.00
_cell.angle_beta   90.00
_cell.angle_gamma   90.00
#
_symmetry.space_group_name_H-M   'P 1'
#
loop_
_entity.id
_entity.type
_entity.pdbx_description
1 polymer ?
#
loop_
_entity_poly.entity_id
_entity_poly.type
_entity_poly.pdbx_seq_one_letter_code
_entity_poly.pdbx_strand_id
1 'polypeptide(L)'
;MPRKPEARDKLLAAFEHLVLTEGERAATLDAVAAQAGVSKGGLLYHFPHRQALVDAALARCEELAAEDLSRLAASPRGAAREFLATSLWADSPLDRSLGVAFRLVQAREPGAQQTCARVEHGWYSAVLEDVGDPVVATAVQAMGDGLYQQASMGLLPESSGEKQQVLDRLLEALDRLTGSHPAG
;
A
#
# COMPACT_ATOMS: atom_id res chain seq x y z
N MET A 1 -27.05 9.07 -0.99
CA MET A 1 -26.80 8.20 0.17
C MET A 1 -25.75 7.19 -0.25
N PRO A 2 -24.62 7.01 0.48
CA PRO A 2 -23.72 5.90 0.21
C PRO A 2 -24.50 4.59 0.42
N ARG A 3 -24.37 3.65 -0.52
CA ARG A 3 -24.97 2.31 -0.38
C ARG A 3 -24.40 1.65 0.87
N LYS A 4 -25.24 0.97 1.65
CA LYS A 4 -24.75 0.15 2.77
C LYS A 4 -23.73 -0.87 2.22
N PRO A 5 -22.55 -1.04 2.84
CA PRO A 5 -21.59 -2.05 2.39
C PRO A 5 -22.25 -3.42 2.39
N GLU A 6 -22.04 -4.19 1.33
CA GLU A 6 -22.55 -5.56 1.24
C GLU A 6 -21.88 -6.44 2.28
N ALA A 7 -22.52 -7.56 2.65
CA ALA A 7 -22.00 -8.45 3.69
C ALA A 7 -20.57 -8.93 3.39
N ARG A 8 -20.24 -9.15 2.11
CA ARG A 8 -18.88 -9.48 1.64
C ARG A 8 -17.85 -8.41 2.02
N ASP A 9 -18.16 -7.13 1.81
CA ASP A 9 -17.24 -6.04 2.10
C ASP A 9 -17.01 -5.85 3.60
N LYS A 10 -18.05 -6.03 4.41
CA LYS A 10 -17.94 -6.01 5.88
C LYS A 10 -17.03 -7.11 6.40
N LEU A 11 -17.18 -8.32 5.86
CA LEU A 11 -16.33 -9.47 6.20
C LEU A 11 -14.87 -9.20 5.83
N LEU A 12 -14.62 -8.67 4.64
CA LEU A 12 -13.26 -8.39 4.21
C LEU A 12 -12.62 -7.24 5.02
N ALA A 13 -13.37 -6.17 5.30
CA ALA A 13 -12.91 -5.08 6.17
C ALA A 13 -12.64 -5.56 7.61
N ALA A 14 -13.46 -6.47 8.14
CA ALA A 14 -13.24 -7.09 9.44
C ALA A 14 -11.97 -7.95 9.46
N PHE A 15 -11.73 -8.73 8.40
CA PHE A 15 -10.50 -9.49 8.24
C PHE A 15 -9.26 -8.59 8.22
N GLU A 16 -9.24 -7.58 7.35
CA GLU A 16 -8.13 -6.61 7.26
C GLU A 16 -7.87 -5.91 8.59
N HIS A 17 -8.93 -5.50 9.30
CA HIS A 17 -8.82 -4.90 10.62
C HIS A 17 -8.16 -5.83 11.62
N LEU A 18 -8.59 -7.09 11.71
CA LEU A 18 -8.01 -8.08 12.62
C LEU A 18 -6.55 -8.37 12.27
N VAL A 19 -6.21 -8.50 10.98
CA VAL A 19 -4.81 -8.65 10.54
C VAL A 19 -3.96 -7.45 10.98
N LEU A 20 -4.48 -6.23 10.87
CA LEU A 20 -3.78 -4.98 11.24
C LEU A 20 -3.72 -4.69 12.75
N THR A 21 -4.60 -5.26 13.57
CA THR A 21 -4.66 -4.93 15.01
C THR A 21 -4.22 -6.08 15.90
N GLU A 22 -4.59 -7.31 15.55
CA GLU A 22 -4.38 -8.51 16.37
C GLU A 22 -3.43 -9.52 15.71
N GLY A 23 -3.14 -9.33 14.42
CA GLY A 23 -2.26 -10.18 13.64
C GLY A 23 -2.99 -11.27 12.84
N GLU A 24 -2.29 -11.82 11.85
CA GLU A 24 -2.84 -12.76 10.87
C GLU A 24 -3.53 -13.98 11.51
N ARG A 25 -2.93 -14.58 12.54
CA ARG A 25 -3.46 -15.78 13.22
C ARG A 25 -4.77 -15.53 13.98
N ALA A 26 -4.98 -14.31 14.47
CA ALA A 26 -6.20 -13.95 15.19
C ALA A 26 -7.41 -13.80 14.25
N ALA A 27 -7.16 -13.51 12.97
CA ALA A 27 -8.18 -13.36 11.92
C ALA A 27 -8.74 -14.73 11.45
N THR A 28 -9.37 -15.46 12.39
CA THR A 28 -10.12 -16.69 12.11
C THR A 28 -11.48 -16.39 11.50
N LEU A 29 -12.11 -17.35 10.81
CA LEU A 29 -13.46 -17.15 10.25
C LEU A 29 -14.48 -16.73 11.31
N ASP A 30 -14.44 -17.35 12.49
CA ASP A 30 -15.39 -17.01 13.56
C ASP A 30 -15.12 -15.61 14.14
N ALA A 31 -13.85 -15.21 14.29
CA ALA A 31 -13.49 -13.85 14.70
C ALA A 31 -13.92 -12.80 13.65
N VAL A 32 -13.72 -13.09 12.36
CA VAL A 32 -14.15 -12.22 11.25
C VAL A 32 -15.67 -12.07 11.21
N ALA A 33 -16.41 -13.17 11.35
CA ALA A 33 -17.87 -13.15 11.40
C ALA A 33 -18.37 -12.29 12.57
N ALA A 34 -17.80 -12.48 13.75
CA ALA A 34 -18.13 -11.71 14.95
C ALA A 34 -17.83 -10.22 14.76
N GLN A 35 -16.63 -9.88 14.29
CA GLN A 35 -16.20 -8.50 14.03
C GLN A 35 -17.06 -7.81 12.97
N ALA A 36 -17.48 -8.54 11.92
CA ALA A 36 -18.33 -8.02 10.86
C ALA A 36 -19.83 -7.91 11.26
N GLY A 37 -20.23 -8.53 12.37
CA GLY A 37 -21.64 -8.68 12.75
C GLY A 37 -22.43 -9.53 11.76
N VAL A 38 -21.79 -10.53 11.15
CA VAL A 38 -22.38 -11.43 10.15
C VAL A 38 -22.45 -12.86 10.72
N SER A 39 -23.50 -13.60 10.39
CA SER A 39 -23.63 -14.99 10.86
C SER A 39 -22.57 -15.90 10.21
N LYS A 40 -22.22 -17.01 10.86
CA LYS A 40 -21.30 -18.02 10.28
C LYS A 40 -21.77 -18.53 8.92
N GLY A 41 -23.08 -18.77 8.75
CA GLY A 41 -23.66 -19.16 7.46
C GLY A 41 -23.53 -18.06 6.39
N GLY A 42 -23.73 -16.79 6.77
CA GLY A 42 -23.55 -15.66 5.88
C GLY A 42 -22.08 -15.44 5.48
N LEU A 43 -21.15 -15.69 6.41
CA LEU A 43 -19.72 -15.70 6.09
C LEU A 43 -19.39 -16.78 5.07
N LEU A 44 -19.79 -18.03 5.34
CA LEU A 44 -19.44 -19.18 4.49
C LEU A 44 -20.04 -19.09 3.08
N TYR A 45 -21.14 -18.34 2.92
CA TYR A 45 -21.69 -18.00 1.61
C TYR A 45 -20.73 -17.15 0.76
N HIS A 46 -19.98 -16.24 1.37
CA HIS A 46 -19.04 -15.35 0.66
C HIS A 46 -17.60 -15.86 0.67
N PHE A 47 -17.16 -16.46 1.77
CA PHE A 47 -15.80 -16.91 2.01
C PHE A 47 -15.83 -18.32 2.61
N PRO A 48 -15.76 -19.38 1.77
CA PRO A 48 -15.95 -20.76 2.22
C PRO A 48 -14.82 -21.27 3.13
N HIS A 49 -13.64 -20.65 3.07
CA HIS A 49 -12.48 -20.95 3.91
C HIS A 49 -11.65 -19.69 4.13
N ARG A 50 -10.76 -19.72 5.13
CA ARG A 50 -9.92 -18.59 5.49
C ARG A 50 -9.04 -18.08 4.34
N GLN A 51 -8.48 -18.98 3.53
CA GLN A 51 -7.67 -18.58 2.37
C GLN A 51 -8.45 -17.67 1.40
N ALA A 52 -9.77 -17.81 1.27
CA ALA A 52 -10.57 -16.96 0.39
C ALA A 52 -10.63 -15.49 0.88
N LEU A 53 -10.47 -15.25 2.20
CA LEU A 53 -10.32 -13.90 2.74
C LEU A 53 -8.94 -13.32 2.44
N VAL A 54 -7.89 -14.14 2.57
CA VAL A 54 -6.51 -13.77 2.22
C VAL A 54 -6.45 -13.37 0.75
N ASP A 55 -6.94 -14.23 -0.15
CA ASP A 55 -6.93 -13.99 -1.58
C ASP A 55 -7.71 -12.71 -1.95
N ALA A 56 -8.84 -12.47 -1.29
CA ALA A 56 -9.64 -11.27 -1.52
C ALA A 56 -8.98 -9.99 -0.99
N ALA A 57 -8.25 -10.05 0.13
CA ALA A 57 -7.50 -8.91 0.66
C ALA A 57 -6.33 -8.56 -0.26
N LEU A 58 -5.62 -9.58 -0.78
CA LEU A 58 -4.56 -9.41 -1.75
C LEU A 58 -5.08 -8.83 -3.06
N ALA A 59 -6.21 -9.34 -3.58
CA ALA A 59 -6.84 -8.79 -4.79
C ALA A 59 -7.23 -7.32 -4.62
N ARG A 60 -7.81 -6.94 -3.47
CA ARG A 60 -8.10 -5.53 -3.18
C ARG A 60 -6.84 -4.67 -3.14
N CYS A 61 -5.75 -5.20 -2.58
CA CYS A 61 -4.46 -4.50 -2.57
C CYS A 61 -3.97 -4.24 -4.00
N GLU A 62 -4.09 -5.21 -4.91
CA GLU A 62 -3.73 -5.04 -6.32
C GLU A 62 -4.61 -4.02 -7.04
N GLU A 63 -5.92 -4.05 -6.79
CA GLU A 63 -6.87 -3.09 -7.37
C GLU A 63 -6.51 -1.65 -6.96
N LEU A 64 -6.30 -1.41 -5.66
CA LEU A 64 -5.92 -0.09 -5.14
C LEU A 64 -4.54 0.35 -5.64
N ALA A 65 -3.59 -0.57 -5.73
CA ALA A 65 -2.26 -0.29 -6.27
C ALA A 65 -2.30 0.03 -7.77
N ALA A 66 -3.17 -0.63 -8.54
CA ALA A 66 -3.34 -0.34 -9.97
C ALA A 66 -3.98 1.04 -10.20
N GLU A 67 -4.93 1.44 -9.36
CA GLU A 67 -5.47 2.81 -9.37
C GLU A 67 -4.39 3.83 -9.04
N ASP A 68 -3.53 3.54 -8.07
CA ASP A 68 -2.42 4.41 -7.69
C ASP A 68 -1.36 4.53 -8.78
N LEU A 69 -0.97 3.40 -9.37
CA LEU A 69 -0.07 3.35 -10.52
C LEU A 69 -0.62 4.17 -11.69
N SER A 70 -1.93 4.12 -11.94
CA SER A 70 -2.57 4.92 -12.99
C SER A 70 -2.47 6.42 -12.71
N ARG A 71 -2.63 6.84 -11.44
CA ARG A 71 -2.42 8.25 -11.03
C ARG A 71 -0.95 8.64 -11.14
N LEU A 72 -0.05 7.75 -10.74
CA LEU A 72 1.39 7.95 -10.77
C LEU A 72 1.88 8.20 -12.20
N ALA A 73 1.53 7.30 -13.13
CA ALA A 73 1.90 7.38 -14.54
C ALA A 73 1.28 8.61 -15.25
N ALA A 74 0.13 9.09 -14.79
CA ALA A 74 -0.53 10.27 -15.34
C ALA A 74 -0.07 11.59 -14.69
N SER A 75 0.87 11.57 -13.75
CA SER A 75 1.25 12.78 -13.02
C SER A 75 1.96 13.79 -13.92
N PRO A 76 1.50 15.06 -13.97
CA PRO A 76 2.19 16.10 -14.73
C PRO A 76 3.55 16.49 -14.14
N ARG A 77 3.87 16.00 -12.93
CA ARG A 77 5.15 16.24 -12.25
C ARG A 77 6.22 15.17 -12.57
N GLY A 78 5.87 14.14 -13.33
CA GLY A 78 6.68 12.93 -13.51
C GLY A 78 6.40 11.89 -12.42
N ALA A 79 6.41 10.61 -12.80
CA ALA A 79 6.15 9.49 -11.92
C ALA A 79 7.15 9.42 -10.76
N ALA A 80 8.43 9.70 -10.97
CA ALA A 80 9.44 9.65 -9.92
C ALA A 80 9.18 10.66 -8.79
N ARG A 81 8.84 11.90 -9.15
CA ARG A 81 8.53 12.96 -8.18
C ARG A 81 7.20 12.72 -7.49
N GLU A 82 6.20 12.21 -8.22
CA GLU A 82 4.91 11.83 -7.65
C GLU A 82 5.06 10.68 -6.64
N PHE A 83 5.83 9.64 -6.97
CA PHE A 83 6.06 8.47 -6.12
C PHE A 83 6.63 8.88 -4.75
N LEU A 84 7.65 9.74 -4.74
CA LEU A 84 8.21 10.25 -3.49
C LEU A 84 7.18 11.09 -2.70
N ALA A 85 6.39 11.92 -3.40
CA ALA A 85 5.41 12.79 -2.76
C ALA A 85 4.26 12.02 -2.10
N THR A 86 3.85 10.89 -2.67
CA THR A 86 2.79 10.03 -2.11
C THR A 86 3.35 8.98 -1.13
N SER A 87 4.67 8.84 -1.03
CA SER A 87 5.32 7.92 -0.07
C SER A 87 5.22 8.38 1.39
N LEU A 88 4.72 9.59 1.68
CA LEU A 88 4.32 9.97 3.03
C LEU A 88 3.02 9.25 3.38
N TRP A 89 3.09 8.26 4.29
CA TRP A 89 1.90 7.56 4.80
C TRP A 89 0.78 8.53 5.20
N ALA A 90 -0.41 8.31 4.66
CA ALA A 90 -1.59 9.15 4.82
C ALA A 90 -2.78 8.43 5.47
N ASP A 91 -2.59 7.19 5.95
CA ASP A 91 -3.65 6.28 6.41
C ASP A 91 -4.76 6.09 5.34
N SER A 92 -4.34 6.05 4.07
CA SER A 92 -5.22 5.86 2.93
C SER A 92 -5.76 4.41 2.87
N PRO A 93 -6.83 4.15 2.09
CA PRO A 93 -7.25 2.76 1.83
C PRO A 93 -6.12 1.88 1.29
N LEU A 94 -5.28 2.43 0.39
CA LEU A 94 -4.12 1.73 -0.15
C LEU A 94 -3.10 1.44 0.96
N ASP A 95 -2.81 2.41 1.82
CA ASP A 95 -1.83 2.27 2.91
C ASP A 95 -2.21 1.10 3.82
N ARG A 96 -3.50 1.02 4.19
CA ARG A 96 -4.02 -0.07 5.01
C ARG A 96 -3.95 -1.41 4.29
N SER A 97 -4.32 -1.47 3.00
CA SER A 97 -4.21 -2.70 2.22
C SER A 97 -2.77 -3.18 2.04
N LEU A 98 -1.81 -2.28 1.82
CA LEU A 98 -0.38 -2.59 1.81
C LEU A 98 0.08 -3.10 3.17
N GLY A 99 -0.35 -2.46 4.26
CA GLY A 99 -0.07 -2.93 5.62
C GLY A 99 -0.58 -4.36 5.88
N VAL A 100 -1.78 -4.69 5.39
CA VAL A 100 -2.31 -6.06 5.43
C VAL A 100 -1.43 -6.99 4.60
N ALA A 101 -1.14 -6.65 3.35
CA ALA A 101 -0.33 -7.47 2.45
C ALA A 101 1.07 -7.76 3.04
N PHE A 102 1.74 -6.77 3.62
CA PHE A 102 3.03 -6.95 4.28
C PHE A 102 2.96 -7.87 5.50
N ARG A 103 1.88 -7.80 6.30
CA ARG A 103 1.68 -8.75 7.41
C ARG A 103 1.44 -10.16 6.91
N LEU A 104 0.70 -10.33 5.82
CA LEU A 104 0.49 -11.63 5.17
C LEU A 104 1.81 -12.20 4.61
N VAL A 105 2.69 -11.35 4.05
CA VAL A 105 4.04 -11.75 3.64
C VAL A 105 4.85 -12.26 4.85
N GLN A 106 4.83 -11.52 5.97
CA GLN A 106 5.53 -11.93 7.20
C GLN A 106 5.00 -13.25 7.77
N ALA A 107 3.68 -13.47 7.66
CA ALA A 107 3.02 -14.71 8.04
C ALA A 107 3.25 -15.86 7.04
N ARG A 108 3.86 -15.59 5.88
CA ARG A 108 4.09 -16.54 4.78
C ARG A 108 2.79 -17.11 4.20
N GLU A 109 1.77 -16.27 4.12
CA GLU A 109 0.50 -16.62 3.48
C GLU A 109 0.69 -16.84 1.97
N PRO A 110 0.06 -17.87 1.38
CA PRO A 110 0.16 -18.13 -0.05
C PRO A 110 -0.24 -16.91 -0.89
N GLY A 111 0.53 -16.61 -1.94
CA GLY A 111 0.24 -15.52 -2.86
C GLY A 111 0.66 -14.13 -2.40
N ALA A 112 0.92 -13.92 -1.09
CA ALA A 112 1.20 -12.59 -0.55
C ALA A 112 2.49 -11.98 -1.10
N GLN A 113 3.58 -12.76 -1.14
CA GLN A 113 4.86 -12.30 -1.68
C GLN A 113 4.76 -11.98 -3.17
N GLN A 114 4.09 -12.83 -3.96
CA GLN A 114 3.93 -12.61 -5.40
C GLN A 114 3.09 -11.36 -5.69
N THR A 115 2.08 -11.11 -4.85
CA THR A 115 1.23 -9.92 -4.95
C THR A 115 2.02 -8.65 -4.67
N CYS A 116 2.77 -8.60 -3.56
CA CYS A 116 3.61 -7.44 -3.23
C CYS A 116 4.65 -7.18 -4.33
N ALA A 117 5.29 -8.23 -4.84
CA ALA A 117 6.27 -8.10 -5.92
C ALA A 117 5.67 -7.53 -7.21
N ARG A 118 4.42 -7.89 -7.57
CA ARG A 118 3.72 -7.31 -8.73
C ARG A 118 3.42 -5.83 -8.53
N VAL A 119 2.94 -5.48 -7.33
CA VAL A 119 2.63 -4.09 -6.97
C VAL A 119 3.89 -3.22 -7.02
N GLU A 120 4.96 -3.64 -6.34
CA GLU A 120 6.27 -2.95 -6.35
C GLU A 120 6.82 -2.81 -7.78
N HIS A 121 6.78 -3.88 -8.58
CA HIS A 121 7.23 -3.84 -9.96
C HIS A 121 6.44 -2.84 -10.82
N GLY A 122 5.15 -2.67 -10.56
CA GLY A 122 4.31 -1.70 -11.25
C GLY A 122 4.82 -0.27 -11.06
N TRP A 123 5.00 0.16 -9.81
CA TRP A 123 5.54 1.49 -9.51
C TRP A 123 6.96 1.66 -10.03
N TYR A 124 7.84 0.68 -9.82
CA TYR A 124 9.20 0.73 -10.37
C TYR A 124 9.21 0.93 -11.88
N SER A 125 8.34 0.24 -12.62
CA SER A 125 8.26 0.35 -14.07
C SER A 125 7.85 1.76 -14.52
N ALA A 126 6.88 2.37 -13.85
CA ALA A 126 6.46 3.74 -14.14
C ALA A 126 7.55 4.77 -13.82
N VAL A 127 8.25 4.59 -12.69
CA VAL A 127 9.39 5.44 -12.32
C VAL A 127 10.53 5.28 -13.35
N LEU A 128 10.83 4.06 -13.79
CA LEU A 128 11.85 3.80 -14.80
C LEU A 128 11.51 4.43 -16.15
N GLU A 129 10.26 4.37 -16.58
CA GLU A 129 9.81 5.01 -17.82
C GLU A 129 9.98 6.54 -17.76
N ASP A 130 9.70 7.15 -16.60
CA ASP A 130 9.83 8.59 -16.38
C ASP A 130 11.30 9.05 -16.37
N VAL A 131 12.19 8.35 -15.65
CA VAL A 131 13.59 8.79 -15.47
C VAL A 131 14.55 8.26 -16.53
N GLY A 132 14.20 7.18 -17.23
CA GLY A 132 14.99 6.58 -18.31
C GLY A 132 16.30 5.90 -17.88
N ASP A 133 16.63 5.88 -16.57
CA ASP A 133 17.83 5.29 -16.02
C ASP A 133 17.49 4.31 -14.87
N PRO A 134 17.85 3.02 -14.97
CA PRO A 134 17.56 2.02 -13.94
C PRO A 134 18.27 2.28 -12.60
N VAL A 135 19.43 2.93 -12.59
CA VAL A 135 20.13 3.32 -11.35
C VAL A 135 19.33 4.40 -10.62
N VAL A 136 18.86 5.41 -11.36
CA VAL A 136 18.02 6.47 -10.80
C VAL A 136 16.67 5.90 -10.33
N ALA A 137 16.03 5.05 -11.13
CA ALA A 137 14.76 4.42 -10.76
C ALA A 137 14.88 3.58 -9.49
N THR A 138 15.97 2.80 -9.37
CA THR A 138 16.25 2.01 -8.16
C THR A 138 16.47 2.92 -6.94
N ALA A 139 17.18 4.03 -7.10
CA ALA A 139 17.38 4.99 -6.01
C ALA A 139 16.05 5.64 -5.58
N VAL A 140 15.19 6.03 -6.52
CA VAL A 140 13.87 6.61 -6.25
C VAL A 140 12.98 5.60 -5.53
N GLN A 141 12.94 4.36 -6.01
CA GLN A 141 12.20 3.28 -5.36
C GLN A 141 12.66 3.10 -3.91
N ALA A 142 13.97 2.98 -3.68
CA ALA A 142 14.51 2.81 -2.33
C ALA A 142 14.24 4.02 -1.41
N MET A 143 14.28 5.25 -1.95
CA MET A 143 13.94 6.46 -1.19
C MET A 143 12.47 6.48 -0.78
N GLY A 144 11.55 6.15 -1.70
CA GLY A 144 10.11 6.11 -1.42
C GLY A 144 9.74 4.99 -0.46
N ASP A 145 10.22 3.78 -0.70
CA ASP A 145 9.99 2.61 0.17
C ASP A 145 10.51 2.87 1.59
N GLY A 146 11.71 3.45 1.70
CA GLY A 146 12.31 3.84 2.98
C GLY A 146 11.46 4.88 3.71
N LEU A 147 11.05 5.94 3.00
CA LEU A 147 10.20 7.00 3.56
C LEU A 147 8.85 6.45 4.04
N TYR A 148 8.20 5.63 3.21
CA TYR A 148 6.91 5.02 3.50
C TYR A 148 7.02 4.09 4.72
N GLN A 149 8.06 3.27 4.78
CA GLN A 149 8.27 2.35 5.90
C GLN A 149 8.53 3.10 7.22
N GLN A 150 9.33 4.16 7.18
CA GLN A 150 9.53 5.02 8.36
C GLN A 150 8.23 5.70 8.79
N ALA A 151 7.44 6.19 7.83
CA ALA A 151 6.17 6.84 8.09
C ALA A 151 5.15 5.86 8.72
N SER A 152 5.01 4.65 8.18
CA SER A 152 4.07 3.63 8.64
C SER A 152 4.38 3.11 10.04
N MET A 153 5.66 3.10 10.43
CA MET A 153 6.11 2.71 11.77
C MET A 153 6.08 3.87 12.78
N GLY A 154 5.67 5.09 12.38
CA GLY A 154 5.71 6.27 13.24
C GLY A 154 7.13 6.72 13.60
N LEU A 155 8.12 6.39 12.76
CA LEU A 155 9.52 6.76 12.96
C LEU A 155 9.89 8.10 12.32
N LEU A 156 8.97 8.70 11.56
CA LEU A 156 9.10 10.09 11.11
C LEU A 156 8.69 11.06 12.22
N PRO A 157 9.25 12.27 12.24
CA PRO A 157 8.86 13.30 13.20
C PRO A 157 7.35 13.57 13.15
N GLU A 158 6.73 13.86 14.30
CA GLU A 158 5.28 14.09 14.35
C GLU A 158 4.86 15.37 13.63
N SER A 159 5.75 16.36 13.57
CA SER A 159 5.44 17.65 12.97
C SER A 159 5.32 17.53 11.44
N SER A 160 4.20 18.01 10.89
CA SER A 160 3.98 18.02 9.44
C SER A 160 5.08 18.80 8.70
N GLY A 161 5.63 19.84 9.33
CA GLY A 161 6.72 20.63 8.76
C GLY A 161 8.02 19.84 8.62
N GLU A 162 8.40 19.04 9.62
CA GLU A 162 9.63 18.22 9.53
C GLU A 162 9.46 17.06 8.55
N LYS A 163 8.28 16.42 8.49
CA LYS A 163 7.97 15.42 7.44
C LYS A 163 8.13 16.01 6.05
N GLN A 164 7.61 17.22 5.84
CA GLN A 164 7.75 17.92 4.56
C GLN A 164 9.22 18.21 4.24
N GLN A 165 10.03 18.64 5.21
CA GLN A 165 11.46 18.84 4.98
C GLN A 165 12.22 17.55 4.61
N VAL A 166 11.83 16.40 5.16
CA VAL A 166 12.41 15.11 4.74
C VAL A 166 12.08 14.83 3.28
N LEU A 167 10.81 14.99 2.89
CA LEU A 167 10.38 14.84 1.51
C LEU A 167 11.12 15.81 0.58
N ASP A 168 11.23 17.09 0.95
CA ASP A 168 11.89 18.12 0.14
C ASP A 168 13.36 17.75 -0.14
N ARG A 169 14.08 17.17 0.84
CA ARG A 169 15.46 16.68 0.65
C ARG A 169 15.55 15.52 -0.32
N LEU A 170 14.57 14.60 -0.32
CA LEU A 170 14.52 13.48 -1.27
C LEU A 170 14.18 13.98 -2.68
N LEU A 171 13.30 14.98 -2.80
CA LEU A 171 13.01 15.63 -4.07
C LEU A 171 14.23 16.37 -4.63
N GLU A 172 14.98 17.06 -3.78
CA GLU A 172 16.26 17.68 -4.18
C GLU A 172 17.29 16.63 -4.62
N ALA A 173 17.36 15.49 -3.93
CA ALA A 173 18.21 14.39 -4.32
C ALA A 173 17.83 13.82 -5.71
N LEU A 174 16.53 13.66 -5.98
CA LEU A 174 16.02 13.26 -7.29
C LEU A 174 16.41 14.28 -8.38
N ASP A 175 16.24 15.58 -8.12
CA ASP A 175 16.60 16.64 -9.05
C ASP A 175 18.10 16.56 -9.42
N ARG A 176 18.97 16.32 -8.43
CA ARG A 176 20.42 16.09 -8.66
C ARG A 176 20.72 14.82 -9.46
N LEU A 177 20.02 13.73 -9.20
CA LEU A 177 20.21 12.44 -9.89
C LEU A 177 19.78 12.50 -11.36
N THR A 178 18.76 13.29 -11.67
CA THR A 178 18.26 13.48 -13.05
C THR A 178 18.98 14.58 -13.82
N GLY A 179 19.94 15.28 -13.19
CA GLY A 179 20.64 16.41 -13.80
C GLY A 179 19.78 17.68 -13.90
N SER A 180 18.60 17.69 -13.28
CA SER A 180 17.70 18.83 -13.19
C SER A 180 18.22 19.77 -12.09
N HIS A 181 19.05 20.76 -12.43
CA HIS A 181 19.41 21.79 -11.45
C HIS A 181 18.19 22.65 -11.12
N PRO A 182 17.90 22.96 -9.83
CA PRO A 182 16.89 23.95 -9.51
C PRO A 182 17.28 25.27 -10.17
N ALA A 183 16.36 25.84 -10.95
CA ALA A 183 16.53 27.18 -11.50
C ALA A 183 16.75 28.13 -10.30
N GLY A 184 17.96 28.69 -10.22
CA GLY A 184 18.36 29.63 -9.17
C GLY A 184 17.61 30.95 -9.22
#